data_AF-A0A9J6GPK6-F1
#
_entry.id   AF-A0A9J6GPK6-F1
#
_cell.length_a   1.000
_cell.length_b   1.000
_cell.length_c   1.000
_cell.angle_alpha   90.00
_cell.angle_beta   90.00
_cell.angle_gamma   90.00
#
_symmetry.space_group_name_H-M   'P 1'
#
loop_
_entity.id
_entity.type
_entity.pdbx_description
1 polymer ?
#
loop_
_entity_poly.entity_id
_entity_poly.type
_entity_poly.pdbx_seq_one_letter_code
_entity_poly.pdbx_strand_id
1 'polypeptide(L)'
;MYYVLLANLVILSGELGFVSKTYPCVFVADSFADLVYLLDIVVQFRTGYLEQGLMVCEARKLAGHYVRSKPFLMDLLALTPLDLLQFQIGIAPLLRFPRFIKVYRCYRFYYMVESRTIYPNLWRVVNLIHILLLLSHWFGCFYYMLSEFENYDGDWTYHKPDSPEWKALGRKYLASLYWSTLTLTTIGDLVTPSSNLQYAPFSFLPQAACTCVCIRSIEF
;
A
#
# COMPACT_ATOMS: atom_id res chain seq x y z
N MET A 1 -7.85 -11.94 -0.84
CA MET A 1 -6.90 -11.28 -1.78
C MET A 1 -6.64 -9.82 -1.44
N TYR A 2 -7.65 -8.94 -1.37
CA TYR A 2 -7.47 -7.50 -1.06
C TYR A 2 -6.66 -7.23 0.22
N TYR A 3 -7.04 -7.84 1.35
CA TYR A 3 -6.30 -7.67 2.60
C TYR A 3 -4.88 -8.22 2.54
N VAL A 4 -4.64 -9.26 1.75
CA VAL A 4 -3.30 -9.82 1.55
C VAL A 4 -2.44 -8.81 0.77
N LEU A 5 -2.96 -8.24 -0.32
CA LEU A 5 -2.25 -7.22 -1.11
C LEU A 5 -1.92 -5.97 -0.28
N LEU A 6 -2.86 -5.51 0.54
CA LEU A 6 -2.64 -4.35 1.40
C LEU A 6 -1.67 -4.64 2.55
N ALA A 7 -1.76 -5.82 3.17
CA ALA A 7 -0.80 -6.23 4.17
C ALA A 7 0.63 -6.25 3.60
N ASN A 8 0.82 -6.76 2.38
CA ASN A 8 2.13 -6.71 1.71
C ASN A 8 2.59 -5.29 1.42
N LEU A 9 1.67 -4.40 1.05
CA LEU A 9 1.99 -3.00 0.77
C LEU A 9 2.44 -2.24 2.03
N VAL A 10 1.79 -2.51 3.16
CA VAL A 10 2.15 -2.01 4.49
C VAL A 10 3.50 -2.56 4.94
N ILE A 11 3.72 -3.87 4.78
CA ILE A 11 4.99 -4.51 5.11
C ILE A 11 6.11 -3.90 4.26
N LEU A 12 5.86 -3.69 2.96
CA LEU A 12 6.83 -3.11 2.03
C LEU A 12 7.21 -1.66 2.39
N SER A 13 6.24 -0.81 2.71
CA SER A 13 6.50 0.57 3.15
C SER A 13 7.24 0.60 4.48
N GLY A 14 6.89 -0.31 5.40
CA GLY A 14 7.57 -0.47 6.68
C GLY A 14 9.01 -0.95 6.53
N GLU A 15 9.29 -1.84 5.58
CA GLU A 15 10.67 -2.26 5.28
C GLU A 15 11.50 -1.14 4.67
N LEU A 16 10.96 -0.44 3.67
CA LEU A 16 11.64 0.69 3.04
C LEU A 16 11.94 1.82 4.04
N GLY A 17 11.05 2.03 5.02
CA GLY A 17 11.20 3.09 6.02
C GLY A 17 12.02 2.71 7.25
N PHE A 18 11.76 1.56 7.88
CA PHE A 18 12.26 1.27 9.23
C PHE A 18 13.26 0.11 9.32
N VAL A 19 13.27 -0.81 8.35
CA VAL A 19 13.97 -2.09 8.48
C VAL A 19 15.01 -2.27 7.38
N SER A 20 16.29 -2.10 7.74
CA SER A 20 17.42 -2.36 6.85
C SER A 20 17.68 -3.85 6.59
N LYS A 21 17.13 -4.77 7.40
CA LYS A 21 17.32 -6.22 7.29
C LYS A 21 16.01 -6.98 7.07
N THR A 22 15.85 -7.62 5.92
CA THR A 22 14.69 -8.49 5.64
C THR A 22 14.73 -9.74 6.53
N TYR A 23 13.67 -9.94 7.31
CA TYR A 23 13.49 -11.13 8.15
C TYR A 23 12.90 -12.29 7.36
N PRO A 24 13.22 -13.55 7.70
CA PRO A 24 12.71 -14.73 6.98
C PRO A 24 11.17 -14.84 7.02
N CYS A 25 10.52 -14.33 8.06
CA CYS A 25 9.06 -14.31 8.16
C CYS A 25 8.40 -13.43 7.09
N VAL A 26 9.03 -12.32 6.72
CA VAL A 26 8.52 -11.42 5.66
C VAL A 26 8.63 -12.09 4.30
N PHE A 27 9.74 -12.78 4.03
CA PHE A 27 9.92 -13.54 2.81
C PHE A 27 8.86 -14.65 2.64
N VAL A 28 8.51 -15.35 3.73
CA VAL A 28 7.44 -16.36 3.73
C VAL A 28 6.08 -15.71 3.46
N ALA A 29 5.79 -14.57 4.10
CA ALA A 29 4.53 -13.84 3.90
C ALA A 29 4.39 -13.33 2.45
N ASP A 30 5.47 -12.80 1.88
CA ASP A 30 5.54 -12.37 0.48
C ASP A 30 5.31 -13.55 -0.48
N SER A 31 6.00 -14.67 -0.24
CA SER A 31 5.86 -15.88 -1.05
C SER A 31 4.43 -16.42 -1.03
N PHE A 32 3.79 -16.41 0.13
CA PHE A 32 2.40 -16.82 0.27
C PHE A 32 1.45 -15.89 -0.48
N ALA A 33 1.72 -14.58 -0.45
CA ALA A 33 0.91 -13.60 -1.17
C ALA A 33 1.01 -13.73 -2.68
N ASP A 34 2.20 -14.03 -3.20
CA ASP A 34 2.42 -14.30 -4.62
C ASP A 34 1.70 -15.57 -5.07
N LEU A 35 1.70 -16.62 -4.23
CA LEU A 35 0.92 -17.84 -4.49
C LEU A 35 -0.58 -17.52 -4.59
N VAL A 36 -1.12 -16.74 -3.65
CA VAL A 36 -2.53 -16.32 -3.68
C VAL A 36 -2.85 -15.50 -4.94
N TYR A 37 -1.92 -14.66 -5.39
CA TYR A 37 -2.08 -13.85 -6.61
C TYR A 37 -2.09 -14.71 -7.88
N LEU A 38 -1.20 -15.73 -7.94
CA LEU A 38 -1.19 -16.71 -9.02
C LEU A 38 -2.52 -17.49 -9.09
N LEU A 39 -3.03 -17.94 -7.94
CA LEU A 39 -4.33 -18.63 -7.88
C LEU A 39 -5.47 -17.75 -8.37
N ASP A 40 -5.49 -16.45 -8.00
CA ASP A 40 -6.51 -15.52 -8.47
C ASP A 40 -6.48 -15.31 -9.99
N ILE A 41 -5.29 -15.30 -10.60
CA ILE A 41 -5.15 -15.26 -12.06
C ILE A 41 -5.73 -16.51 -12.71
N VAL A 42 -5.45 -17.70 -12.16
CA VAL A 42 -6.02 -18.97 -12.66
C VAL A 42 -7.56 -18.96 -12.57
N VAL A 43 -8.12 -18.42 -11.48
CA VAL A 43 -9.57 -18.22 -11.36
C VAL A 43 -10.08 -17.24 -12.42
N GLN A 44 -9.34 -16.16 -12.69
CA GLN A 44 -9.71 -15.15 -13.68
C GLN A 44 -9.83 -15.72 -15.11
N PHE A 45 -9.00 -16.70 -15.47
CA PHE A 45 -9.11 -17.43 -16.75
C PHE A 45 -10.43 -18.23 -16.89
N ARG A 46 -11.10 -18.53 -15.77
CA ARG A 46 -12.37 -19.26 -15.71
C ARG A 46 -13.57 -18.36 -15.40
N THR A 47 -13.35 -17.07 -15.16
CA THR A 47 -14.44 -16.12 -14.88
C THR A 47 -15.17 -15.76 -16.17
N GLY A 48 -16.48 -16.04 -16.20
CA GLY A 48 -17.35 -15.70 -17.33
C GLY A 48 -17.46 -14.19 -17.54
N TYR A 49 -17.59 -13.79 -18.80
CA TYR A 49 -17.89 -12.41 -19.20
C TYR A 49 -19.28 -12.36 -19.85
N LEU A 50 -19.90 -11.18 -19.80
CA LEU A 50 -21.18 -10.94 -20.45
C LEU A 50 -20.93 -10.52 -21.91
N GLU A 51 -21.49 -11.26 -22.85
CA GLU A 51 -21.51 -10.91 -24.27
C GLU A 51 -22.98 -10.68 -24.67
N GLN A 52 -23.34 -9.45 -25.01
CA GLN A 52 -24.71 -9.08 -25.44
C GLN A 52 -25.83 -9.46 -24.44
N GLY A 53 -25.53 -9.44 -23.14
CA GLY A 53 -26.49 -9.79 -22.08
C GLY A 53 -26.54 -11.28 -21.71
N LEU A 54 -25.84 -12.14 -22.45
CA LEU A 54 -25.71 -13.57 -22.16
C LEU A 54 -24.36 -13.86 -21.50
N MET A 55 -24.37 -14.71 -20.48
CA MET A 55 -23.14 -15.15 -19.81
C MET A 55 -22.48 -16.26 -20.63
N VAL A 56 -21.29 -15.97 -21.17
CA VAL A 56 -20.49 -16.97 -21.90
C VAL A 56 -19.58 -17.66 -20.89
N CYS A 57 -19.61 -19.00 -20.86
CA CYS A 57 -18.83 -19.85 -19.93
C CYS A 57 -17.84 -20.80 -20.64
N GLU A 58 -17.71 -20.72 -21.97
CA GLU A 58 -16.81 -21.57 -22.76
C GLU A 58 -15.33 -21.25 -22.53
N ALA A 59 -14.62 -22.16 -21.85
CA ALA A 59 -13.24 -21.95 -21.38
C ALA A 59 -12.27 -21.43 -22.46
N ARG A 60 -12.40 -21.89 -23.72
CA ARG A 60 -11.53 -21.43 -24.83
C ARG A 60 -11.80 -19.97 -25.22
N LYS A 61 -13.07 -19.53 -25.20
CA LYS A 61 -13.45 -18.13 -25.46
C LYS A 61 -13.05 -17.23 -24.29
N LEU A 62 -13.22 -17.69 -23.04
CA LEU A 62 -12.81 -16.96 -21.84
C LEU A 62 -11.30 -16.71 -21.83
N ALA A 63 -10.48 -17.74 -22.09
CA ALA A 63 -9.04 -17.60 -22.12
C ALA A 63 -8.57 -16.64 -23.24
N GLY A 64 -9.14 -16.75 -24.43
CA GLY A 64 -8.83 -15.84 -25.54
C GLY A 64 -9.22 -14.39 -25.26
N HIS A 65 -10.39 -14.17 -24.64
CA HIS A 65 -10.84 -12.84 -24.24
C HIS A 65 -9.93 -12.24 -23.16
N TYR A 66 -9.59 -13.02 -22.14
CA TYR A 66 -8.76 -12.56 -21.03
C TYR A 66 -7.34 -12.19 -21.49
N VAL A 67 -6.69 -13.00 -22.34
CA VAL A 67 -5.34 -12.70 -22.86
C VAL A 67 -5.31 -11.41 -23.69
N ARG A 68 -6.39 -11.10 -24.41
CA ARG A 68 -6.49 -9.89 -25.23
C ARG A 68 -6.87 -8.65 -24.41
N SER A 69 -7.29 -8.84 -23.15
CA SER A 69 -7.76 -7.77 -22.29
C SER A 69 -6.59 -7.02 -21.61
N LYS A 70 -6.77 -5.71 -21.38
CA LYS A 70 -5.80 -4.88 -20.64
C LYS A 70 -5.38 -5.43 -19.26
N PRO A 71 -6.26 -6.03 -18.43
CA PRO A 71 -5.83 -6.53 -17.12
C PRO A 71 -4.79 -7.64 -17.22
N PHE A 72 -4.77 -8.46 -18.28
CA PHE A 72 -3.74 -9.48 -18.46
C PHE A 72 -2.33 -8.90 -18.57
N LEU A 73 -2.16 -7.76 -19.23
CA LEU A 73 -0.86 -7.07 -19.29
C LEU A 73 -0.43 -6.56 -17.90
N MET A 74 -1.38 -5.99 -17.14
CA MET A 74 -1.11 -5.53 -15.77
C MET A 74 -0.79 -6.70 -14.83
N ASP A 75 -1.41 -7.86 -15.04
CA ASP A 75 -1.11 -9.10 -14.30
C ASP A 75 0.27 -9.66 -14.59
N LEU A 76 0.64 -9.66 -15.87
CA LEU A 76 1.97 -10.12 -16.28
C LEU A 76 3.06 -9.23 -15.69
N LEU A 77 2.84 -7.90 -15.69
CA LEU A 77 3.75 -6.95 -15.04
C LEU A 77 3.78 -7.15 -13.52
N ALA A 78 2.63 -7.39 -12.88
CA ALA A 78 2.55 -7.60 -11.44
C ALA A 78 3.14 -8.93 -10.94
N LEU A 79 3.20 -9.95 -11.82
CA LEU A 79 3.82 -11.25 -11.58
C LEU A 79 5.29 -11.32 -11.98
N THR A 80 5.88 -10.23 -12.51
CA THR A 80 7.27 -10.27 -12.95
C THR A 80 8.16 -10.78 -11.79
N PRO A 81 8.95 -11.86 -11.99
CA PRO A 81 9.71 -12.53 -10.95
C PRO A 81 10.97 -11.74 -10.62
N LEU A 82 10.81 -10.48 -10.21
CA LEU A 82 11.90 -9.57 -9.88
C LEU A 82 12.62 -9.99 -8.60
N ASP A 83 11.95 -10.79 -7.76
CA ASP A 83 12.55 -11.39 -6.57
C ASP A 83 13.56 -12.50 -6.92
N LEU A 84 13.37 -13.22 -8.04
CA LEU A 84 14.40 -14.15 -8.56
C LEU A 84 15.63 -13.39 -9.08
N LEU A 85 15.42 -12.16 -9.58
CA LEU A 85 16.49 -11.28 -10.02
C LEU A 85 17.30 -10.71 -8.83
N GLN A 86 16.66 -10.53 -7.66
CA GLN A 86 17.36 -10.15 -6.42
C GLN A 86 18.41 -11.18 -5.98
N PHE A 87 18.17 -12.48 -6.22
CA PHE A 87 19.17 -13.51 -5.93
C PHE A 87 20.44 -13.40 -6.80
N GLN A 88 20.35 -12.76 -7.97
CA GLN A 88 21.48 -12.61 -8.91
C GLN A 88 22.16 -11.23 -8.83
N ILE A 89 21.39 -10.16 -8.62
CA ILE A 89 21.88 -8.76 -8.68
C ILE A 89 22.19 -8.19 -7.28
N GLY A 90 21.74 -8.87 -6.21
CA GLY A 90 21.83 -8.39 -4.83
C GLY A 90 20.58 -7.65 -4.37
N ILE A 91 20.54 -7.31 -3.07
CA ILE A 91 19.39 -6.68 -2.43
C ILE A 91 19.27 -5.22 -2.92
N ALA A 92 18.53 -5.02 -4.00
CA ALA A 92 18.20 -3.70 -4.52
C ALA A 92 16.76 -3.31 -4.13
N PRO A 93 16.57 -2.21 -3.36
CA PRO A 93 15.24 -1.71 -3.00
C PRO A 93 14.36 -1.39 -4.22
N LEU A 94 14.98 -0.98 -5.33
CA LEU A 94 14.26 -0.65 -6.57
C LEU A 94 13.55 -1.84 -7.21
N LEU A 95 14.04 -3.06 -7.02
CA LEU A 95 13.40 -4.27 -7.57
C LEU A 95 12.06 -4.59 -6.88
N ARG A 96 11.77 -3.94 -5.75
CA ARG A 96 10.51 -4.12 -5.01
C ARG A 96 9.38 -3.20 -5.50
N PHE A 97 9.67 -2.15 -6.29
CA PHE A 97 8.65 -1.20 -6.77
C PHE A 97 7.51 -1.82 -7.58
N PRO A 98 7.72 -2.86 -8.41
CA PRO A 98 6.64 -3.43 -9.22
C PRO A 98 5.53 -4.08 -8.39
N ARG A 99 5.77 -4.34 -7.10
CA ARG A 99 4.73 -4.78 -6.16
C ARG A 99 3.63 -3.73 -5.94
N PHE A 100 3.93 -2.43 -6.10
CA PHE A 100 2.93 -1.36 -6.05
C PHE A 100 1.92 -1.44 -7.20
N ILE A 101 2.29 -2.05 -8.35
CA ILE A 101 1.38 -2.22 -9.49
C ILE A 101 0.15 -3.05 -9.06
N LYS A 102 0.31 -3.98 -8.11
CA LYS A 102 -0.77 -4.83 -7.60
C LYS A 102 -1.95 -4.05 -6.98
N VAL A 103 -1.77 -2.78 -6.63
CA VAL A 103 -2.84 -1.88 -6.12
C VAL A 103 -4.02 -1.79 -7.09
N TYR A 104 -3.79 -1.93 -8.39
CA TYR A 104 -4.86 -1.90 -9.39
C TYR A 104 -5.95 -2.98 -9.11
N ARG A 105 -5.57 -4.16 -8.60
CA ARG A 105 -6.53 -5.23 -8.24
C ARG A 105 -7.33 -4.89 -6.99
N CYS A 106 -6.77 -4.11 -6.08
CA CYS A 106 -7.48 -3.64 -4.89
C CYS A 106 -8.68 -2.77 -5.27
N TYR A 107 -8.51 -1.89 -6.26
CA TYR A 107 -9.60 -1.06 -6.79
C TYR A 107 -10.74 -1.93 -7.33
N ARG A 108 -10.44 -2.90 -8.20
CA ARG A 108 -11.47 -3.79 -8.76
C ARG A 108 -12.21 -4.61 -7.69
N PHE A 109 -11.49 -5.08 -6.68
CA PHE A 109 -12.10 -5.79 -5.56
C PHE A 109 -12.99 -4.88 -4.71
N TYR A 110 -12.57 -3.64 -4.46
CA TYR A 110 -13.36 -2.66 -3.71
C TYR A 110 -14.77 -2.48 -4.31
N TYR A 111 -14.85 -2.23 -5.63
CA TYR A 111 -16.14 -2.09 -6.33
C TYR A 111 -16.98 -3.37 -6.29
N MET A 112 -16.32 -4.54 -6.37
CA MET A 112 -17.01 -5.82 -6.32
C MET A 112 -17.61 -6.08 -4.94
N VAL A 113 -16.91 -5.71 -3.86
CA VAL A 113 -17.45 -5.89 -2.50
C VAL A 113 -18.56 -4.90 -2.23
N GLU A 114 -18.37 -3.63 -2.58
CA GLU A 114 -19.39 -2.58 -2.40
C GLU A 114 -20.72 -2.95 -3.07
N SER A 115 -20.68 -3.50 -4.29
CA SER A 115 -21.87 -3.95 -5.01
C SER A 115 -22.54 -5.21 -4.45
N ARG A 116 -21.86 -5.99 -3.61
CA ARG A 116 -22.36 -7.25 -3.04
C ARG A 116 -22.68 -7.17 -1.54
N THR A 117 -22.33 -6.07 -0.88
CA THR A 117 -22.56 -5.88 0.55
C THR A 117 -24.02 -5.56 0.88
N ILE A 118 -24.56 -6.24 1.89
CA ILE A 118 -25.92 -6.06 2.42
C ILE A 118 -26.06 -4.73 3.18
N TYR A 119 -24.96 -4.23 3.77
CA TYR A 119 -24.90 -2.99 4.55
C TYR A 119 -23.88 -2.01 3.95
N PRO A 120 -24.26 -1.23 2.91
CA PRO A 120 -23.32 -0.37 2.20
C PRO A 120 -22.73 0.73 3.09
N ASN A 121 -23.52 1.30 4.00
CA ASN A 121 -23.05 2.37 4.90
C ASN A 121 -22.00 1.86 5.91
N LEU A 122 -22.17 0.66 6.46
CA LEU A 122 -21.16 0.07 7.35
C LEU A 122 -19.86 -0.21 6.59
N TRP A 123 -19.97 -0.75 5.37
CA TRP A 123 -18.81 -1.01 4.52
C TRP A 123 -18.04 0.27 4.18
N ARG A 124 -18.74 1.36 3.87
CA ARG A 124 -18.15 2.68 3.63
C ARG A 124 -17.36 3.18 4.84
N VAL A 125 -17.93 3.10 6.05
CA VAL A 125 -17.25 3.54 7.28
C VAL A 125 -16.01 2.68 7.57
N VAL A 126 -16.11 1.36 7.46
CA VAL A 126 -14.97 0.46 7.68
C VAL A 126 -13.86 0.72 6.67
N ASN A 127 -14.20 0.91 5.40
CA ASN A 127 -13.24 1.22 4.37
C ASN A 127 -12.58 2.60 4.57
N LEU A 128 -13.35 3.61 4.99
CA LEU A 128 -12.83 4.93 5.33
C LEU A 128 -11.79 4.82 6.45
N ILE A 129 -12.13 4.17 7.56
CA ILE A 129 -11.20 3.94 8.68
C ILE A 129 -9.95 3.19 8.20
N HIS A 130 -10.13 2.17 7.37
CA HIS A 130 -9.03 1.40 6.82
C HIS A 130 -8.08 2.26 5.95
N ILE A 131 -8.62 3.09 5.06
CA ILE A 131 -7.84 4.02 4.23
C ILE A 131 -7.09 5.02 5.11
N LEU A 132 -7.72 5.59 6.14
CA LEU A 132 -7.07 6.53 7.05
C LEU A 132 -5.90 5.88 7.81
N LEU A 133 -6.06 4.64 8.29
CA LEU A 133 -4.98 3.90 8.94
C LEU A 133 -3.81 3.62 7.99
N LEU A 134 -4.10 3.25 6.74
CA LEU A 134 -3.07 3.03 5.71
C LEU A 134 -2.30 4.32 5.39
N LEU A 135 -3.02 5.42 5.21
CA LEU A 135 -2.42 6.74 4.98
C LEU A 135 -1.52 7.14 6.14
N SER A 136 -1.99 6.98 7.39
CA SER A 136 -1.18 7.29 8.57
C SER A 136 0.09 6.43 8.63
N HIS A 137 0.00 5.15 8.29
CA HIS A 137 1.17 4.30 8.21
C HIS A 137 2.18 4.76 7.14
N TRP A 138 1.72 5.08 5.92
CA TRP A 138 2.60 5.52 4.84
C TRP A 138 3.26 6.86 5.14
N PHE A 139 2.50 7.83 5.64
CA PHE A 139 3.05 9.12 6.05
C PHE A 139 4.02 8.98 7.22
N GLY A 140 3.74 8.07 8.17
CA GLY A 140 4.69 7.73 9.24
C GLY A 140 6.00 7.12 8.71
N CYS A 141 5.93 6.18 7.77
CA CYS A 141 7.13 5.61 7.15
C CYS A 141 7.93 6.67 6.39
N PHE A 142 7.25 7.54 5.64
CA PHE A 142 7.88 8.63 4.90
C PHE A 142 8.54 9.64 5.82
N TYR A 143 7.88 9.99 6.93
CA TYR A 143 8.43 10.88 7.97
C TYR A 143 9.76 10.36 8.53
N TYR A 144 9.83 9.06 8.87
CA TYR A 144 11.06 8.47 9.39
C TYR A 144 12.16 8.41 8.32
N MET A 145 11.82 8.04 7.08
CA MET A 145 12.76 8.03 5.95
C MET A 145 13.34 9.42 5.67
N LEU A 146 12.52 10.47 5.74
CA LEU A 146 12.97 11.84 5.56
C LEU A 146 13.84 12.31 6.74
N SER A 147 13.52 11.90 7.97
CA SER A 147 14.36 12.16 9.14
C SER A 147 15.74 11.51 9.01
N GLU A 148 15.81 10.29 8.46
CA GLU A 148 17.08 9.61 8.18
C GLU A 148 17.87 10.30 7.06
N PHE A 149 17.20 10.78 6.02
CA PHE A 149 17.82 11.54 4.92
C PHE A 149 18.44 12.86 5.39
N GLU A 150 17.77 13.58 6.30
CA GLU A 150 18.30 14.80 6.93
C GLU A 150 19.26 14.50 8.11
N ASN A 151 19.67 13.23 8.32
CA ASN A 151 20.54 12.80 9.42
C ASN A 151 20.05 13.20 10.82
N TYR A 152 18.72 13.29 11.00
CA TYR A 152 18.06 13.72 12.23
C TYR A 152 18.41 15.17 12.65
N ASP A 153 18.78 16.00 11.67
CA ASP A 153 19.13 17.41 11.88
C ASP A 153 17.88 18.29 11.71
N GLY A 154 17.10 18.42 12.79
CA GLY A 154 15.93 19.32 12.83
C GLY A 154 14.96 19.02 13.96
N ASP A 155 14.31 20.06 14.47
CA ASP A 155 13.38 19.98 15.63
C ASP A 155 12.12 19.14 15.35
N TRP A 156 11.75 19.03 14.08
CA TRP A 156 10.62 18.20 13.63
C TRP A 156 11.02 16.74 13.38
N THR A 157 12.30 16.42 13.28
CA THR A 157 12.81 15.09 12.91
C THR A 157 12.69 14.09 14.05
N TYR A 158 12.69 12.80 13.71
CA TYR A 158 12.74 11.75 14.74
C TYR A 158 14.04 11.86 15.56
N HIS A 159 13.97 11.61 16.86
CA HIS A 159 15.17 11.63 17.71
C HIS A 159 16.23 10.64 17.22
N LYS A 160 17.47 11.13 17.11
CA LYS A 160 18.59 10.32 16.67
C LYS A 160 18.69 9.01 17.50
N PRO A 161 18.74 7.84 16.85
CA PRO A 161 18.72 6.55 17.53
C PRO A 161 20.08 6.18 18.14
N ASP A 162 20.61 7.03 19.04
CA ASP A 162 21.90 6.82 19.70
C ASP A 162 21.75 5.85 20.90
N SER A 163 20.68 6.00 21.67
CA SER A 163 20.36 5.13 22.82
C SER A 163 19.60 3.86 22.41
N PRO A 164 19.70 2.75 23.16
CA PRO A 164 18.96 1.52 22.87
C PRO A 164 17.44 1.73 22.87
N GLU A 165 16.94 2.71 23.61
CA GLU A 165 15.52 3.08 23.63
C GLU A 165 15.05 3.62 22.28
N TRP A 166 15.79 4.58 21.69
CA TRP A 166 15.45 5.20 20.42
C TRP A 166 15.74 4.30 19.20
N LYS A 167 16.50 3.21 19.41
CA LYS A 167 16.73 2.15 18.42
C LYS A 167 15.57 1.15 18.29
N ALA A 168 14.72 1.01 19.31
CA ALA A 168 13.65 0.01 19.33
C ALA A 168 12.64 0.23 18.19
N LEU A 169 12.35 -0.82 17.41
CA LEU A 169 11.46 -0.76 16.25
C LEU A 169 10.04 -0.28 16.62
N GLY A 170 9.51 -0.77 17.73
CA GLY A 170 8.19 -0.36 18.22
C GLY A 170 8.12 1.13 18.55
N ARG A 171 9.18 1.70 19.13
CA ARG A 171 9.24 3.13 19.47
C ARG A 171 9.35 4.00 18.23
N LYS A 172 10.18 3.59 17.26
CA LYS A 172 10.28 4.25 15.94
C LYS A 172 8.90 4.28 15.26
N TYR A 173 8.26 3.13 15.16
CA TYR A 173 6.96 2.99 14.53
C TYR A 173 5.89 3.84 15.23
N LEU A 174 5.76 3.72 16.55
CA LEU A 174 4.75 4.45 17.32
C LEU A 174 4.95 5.97 17.26
N ALA A 175 6.20 6.45 17.36
CA ALA A 175 6.50 7.87 17.28
C ALA A 175 6.16 8.45 15.89
N SER A 176 6.53 7.75 14.82
CA SER A 176 6.23 8.18 13.45
C SER A 176 4.74 8.10 13.11
N LEU A 177 4.05 7.07 13.62
CA LEU A 177 2.59 6.95 13.46
C LEU A 177 1.87 8.04 14.24
N TYR A 178 2.32 8.36 15.45
CA TYR A 178 1.78 9.45 16.26
C TYR A 178 1.92 10.79 15.55
N TRP A 179 3.14 11.10 15.06
CA TRP A 179 3.39 12.31 14.28
C TRP A 179 2.46 12.38 13.06
N SER A 180 2.40 11.30 12.27
CA SER A 180 1.54 11.27 11.09
C SER A 180 0.06 11.41 11.42
N THR A 181 -0.41 10.81 12.52
CA THR A 181 -1.82 10.89 12.93
C THR A 181 -2.19 12.32 13.27
N LEU A 182 -1.34 13.02 14.03
CA LEU A 182 -1.55 14.43 14.38
C LEU A 182 -1.62 15.33 13.15
N THR A 183 -0.77 15.09 12.14
CA THR A 183 -0.80 15.80 10.86
C THR A 183 -2.07 15.49 10.07
N LEU A 184 -2.47 14.22 10.01
CA LEU A 184 -3.64 13.77 9.25
C LEU A 184 -4.95 14.28 9.86
N THR A 185 -5.06 14.33 11.19
CA THR A 185 -6.23 14.82 11.92
C THR A 185 -6.21 16.33 12.13
N THR A 186 -5.17 17.03 11.68
CA THR A 186 -5.00 18.49 11.83
C THR A 186 -5.06 18.97 13.28
N ILE A 187 -4.68 18.11 14.23
CA ILE A 187 -4.66 18.43 15.67
C ILE A 187 -3.26 18.91 16.08
N GLY A 188 -2.21 18.42 15.43
CA GLY A 188 -0.83 18.68 15.83
C GLY A 188 -0.38 20.10 15.56
N ASP A 189 0.02 20.82 16.61
CA ASP A 189 0.90 21.99 16.52
C ASP A 189 2.32 21.51 16.19
N LEU A 190 2.52 21.17 14.92
CA LEU A 190 3.82 20.73 14.42
C LEU A 190 4.69 21.94 14.09
N VAL A 191 5.98 21.82 14.39
CA VAL A 191 6.97 22.86 14.09
C VAL A 191 6.95 23.16 12.59
N THR A 192 6.87 24.44 12.22
CA THR A 192 6.80 24.86 10.82
C THR A 192 8.05 24.43 10.07
N PRO A 193 7.91 23.85 8.86
CA PRO A 193 9.05 23.38 8.07
C PRO A 193 9.96 24.56 7.70
N SER A 194 11.27 24.35 7.86
CA SER A 194 12.31 25.34 7.57
C SER A 194 12.94 25.18 6.19
N SER A 195 12.87 23.96 5.61
CA SER A 195 13.48 23.62 4.31
C SER A 195 12.42 23.20 3.27
N ASN A 196 12.71 23.37 1.98
CA ASN A 196 11.80 22.98 0.89
C ASN A 196 11.44 21.47 0.90
N LEU A 197 12.36 20.62 1.37
CA LEU A 197 12.13 19.18 1.55
C LEU A 197 11.17 18.90 2.71
N GLN A 198 11.25 19.69 3.78
CA GLN A 198 10.34 19.64 4.92
C GLN A 198 8.94 20.14 4.55
N TYR A 199 8.80 21.06 3.60
CA TYR A 199 7.50 21.55 3.16
C TYR A 199 6.61 20.47 2.52
N ALA A 200 7.18 19.51 1.78
CA ALA A 200 6.42 18.50 1.03
C ALA A 200 5.48 17.62 1.91
N PRO A 201 5.94 17.03 3.03
CA PRO A 201 5.05 16.28 3.91
C PRO A 201 4.05 17.15 4.69
N PHE A 202 4.34 18.43 4.88
CA PHE A 202 3.51 19.35 5.68
C PHE A 202 2.40 20.06 4.89
N SER A 203 2.60 20.38 3.62
CA SER A 203 1.76 21.36 2.92
C SER A 203 0.65 20.80 2.02
N PHE A 204 0.78 19.58 1.48
CA PHE A 204 -0.13 19.13 0.41
C PHE A 204 -0.67 17.71 0.52
N LEU A 205 -0.04 16.80 1.26
CA LEU A 205 -0.38 15.38 1.15
C LEU A 205 -1.39 14.87 2.19
N PRO A 206 -1.27 15.16 3.51
CA PRO A 206 -2.17 14.58 4.50
C PRO A 206 -3.54 15.27 4.53
N GLN A 207 -3.56 16.61 4.49
CA GLN A 207 -4.77 17.42 4.59
C GLN A 207 -5.65 17.31 3.34
N ALA A 208 -5.06 17.39 2.15
CA ALA A 208 -5.79 17.19 0.90
C ALA A 208 -6.24 15.74 0.74
N ALA A 209 -5.44 14.74 1.14
CA ALA A 209 -5.87 13.34 1.10
C ALA A 209 -7.03 13.06 2.07
N CYS A 210 -6.94 13.53 3.32
CA CYS A 210 -8.00 13.35 4.32
C CYS A 210 -9.29 14.06 3.87
N THR A 211 -9.18 15.31 3.38
CA THR A 211 -10.32 16.09 2.89
C THR A 211 -10.94 15.47 1.62
N CYS A 212 -10.14 15.07 0.63
CA CYS A 212 -10.64 14.39 -0.57
C CYS A 212 -11.28 13.03 -0.25
N VAL A 213 -10.71 12.25 0.67
CA VAL A 213 -11.26 10.94 1.07
C VAL A 213 -12.57 11.13 1.84
N CYS A 214 -12.64 12.09 2.77
CA CYS A 214 -13.86 12.41 3.50
C CYS A 214 -14.96 12.95 2.57
N ILE A 215 -14.65 13.90 1.68
CA ILE A 215 -15.64 14.47 0.73
C ILE A 215 -16.15 13.40 -0.22
N ARG A 216 -15.26 12.59 -0.82
CA ARG A 216 -15.66 11.53 -1.76
C ARG A 216 -16.47 10.41 -1.09
N SER A 217 -16.34 10.25 0.23
CA SER A 217 -17.14 9.30 1.01
C SER A 217 -18.50 9.87 1.46
N ILE A 218 -18.72 11.18 1.36
CA ILE A 218 -19.98 11.87 1.73
C ILE A 218 -20.84 12.15 0.48
N GLU A 219 -20.23 12.38 -0.68
CA GLU A 219 -20.95 12.70 -1.93
C GLU A 219 -21.62 11.50 -2.65
N PHE A 220 -21.58 10.28 -2.10
CA PHE A 220 -22.17 9.07 -2.70
C PHE A 220 -22.88 8.15 -1.71
#